data_AF-A0A7G9SJM3-F1
#
_entry.id   AF-A0A7G9SJM3-F1
#
_cell.length_a   1.000
_cell.length_b   1.000
_cell.length_c   1.000
_cell.angle_alpha   90.00
_cell.angle_beta   90.00
_cell.angle_gamma   90.00
#
_symmetry.space_group_name_H-M   'P 1'
#
loop_
_entity.id
_entity.type
_entity.pdbx_description
1 polymer ?
#
loop_
_entity_poly.entity_id
_entity_poly.type
_entity_poly.pdbx_seq_one_letter_code
_entity_poly.pdbx_strand_id
1 'polypeptide(L)'
;MTVPAGGIVRFAGAFRDYDGVIILDHGGGWTSVLVNAATQLRAGDRVRRDQPLGRALGPLLVELLHNGTHRSPALIAGSSRTLSNRGKDS
;
A
#
# COMPACT_ATOMS: atom_id res chain seq x y z
N MET A 1 -1.71 6.36 9.88
CA MET A 1 -1.11 6.20 8.54
C MET A 1 -1.97 6.92 7.52
N THR A 2 -1.35 7.41 6.44
CA THR A 2 -2.04 8.15 5.39
C THR A 2 -2.00 7.39 4.06
N VAL A 3 -2.86 7.81 3.14
CA VAL A 3 -2.98 7.26 1.78
C VAL A 3 -1.77 7.71 0.95
N PRO A 4 -0.98 6.78 0.36
CA PRO A 4 0.26 7.13 -0.37
C PRO A 4 0.00 7.74 -1.76
N ALA A 5 -1.11 7.37 -2.39
CA ALA A 5 -1.57 7.88 -3.68
C ALA A 5 -3.10 7.78 -3.76
N GLY A 6 -3.74 8.68 -4.49
CA GLY A 6 -5.20 8.65 -4.68
C GLY A 6 -5.67 7.36 -5.34
N GLY A 7 -6.93 6.98 -5.12
CA GLY A 7 -7.45 5.72 -5.63
C GLY A 7 -8.81 5.32 -5.06
N ILE A 8 -9.14 4.04 -5.24
CA ILE A 8 -10.35 3.39 -4.74
C ILE A 8 -9.95 2.28 -3.75
N VAL A 9 -10.62 2.24 -2.60
CA VAL A 9 -10.51 1.08 -1.70
C VAL A 9 -11.20 -0.11 -2.37
N ARG A 10 -10.46 -1.16 -2.70
CA ARG A 10 -11.02 -2.40 -3.28
C ARG A 10 -11.36 -3.43 -2.21
N PHE A 11 -10.66 -3.38 -1.07
CA PHE A 11 -10.91 -4.26 0.06
C PHE A 11 -10.46 -3.60 1.37
N ALA A 12 -11.19 -3.84 2.45
CA ALA A 12 -10.84 -3.43 3.80
C ALA A 12 -11.48 -4.38 4.82
N GLY A 13 -10.70 -5.21 5.49
CA GLY A 13 -11.19 -6.16 6.48
C GLY A 13 -10.19 -7.24 6.84
N ALA A 14 -10.57 -8.15 7.74
CA ALA A 14 -9.76 -9.33 8.06
C ALA A 14 -9.65 -10.26 6.83
N PHE A 15 -8.50 -10.91 6.66
CA PHE A 15 -8.29 -11.85 5.55
C PHE A 15 -7.33 -12.96 5.95
N ARG A 16 -7.82 -14.21 5.85
CA ARG A 16 -7.09 -15.42 6.28
C ARG A 16 -6.56 -15.25 7.71
N ASP A 17 -5.26 -15.44 7.90
CA ASP A 17 -4.58 -15.38 9.20
C ASP A 17 -4.14 -13.95 9.59
N TYR A 18 -4.54 -12.93 8.81
CA TYR A 18 -4.19 -11.54 9.09
C TYR A 18 -5.37 -10.78 9.70
N ASP A 19 -5.08 -10.07 10.80
CA ASP A 19 -6.05 -9.25 11.54
C ASP A 19 -6.66 -8.12 10.70
N GLY A 20 -6.02 -7.73 9.59
CA GLY A 20 -6.56 -6.74 8.67
C GLY A 20 -5.73 -6.56 7.41
N VAL A 21 -6.41 -6.50 6.27
CA VAL A 21 -5.85 -6.20 4.95
C VAL A 21 -6.62 -5.05 4.32
N ILE A 22 -5.89 -4.12 3.70
CA ILE A 22 -6.43 -3.02 2.92
C ILE A 22 -5.83 -3.09 1.52
N ILE A 23 -6.68 -3.03 0.49
CA ILE A 23 -6.25 -2.99 -0.91
C ILE A 23 -6.72 -1.68 -1.53
N LEU A 24 -5.78 -0.91 -2.07
CA LEU A 24 -6.04 0.33 -2.80
C LEU A 24 -5.70 0.15 -4.28
N ASP A 25 -6.64 0.46 -5.15
CA ASP A 25 -6.43 0.57 -6.59
C ASP A 25 -6.21 2.03 -6.96
N HIS A 26 -5.04 2.34 -7.51
CA HIS A 26 -4.62 3.67 -7.89
C HIS A 26 -4.89 3.98 -9.37
N GLY A 27 -5.47 3.04 -10.11
CA GLY A 27 -5.62 3.12 -11.56
C GLY A 27 -4.31 2.83 -12.31
N GLY A 28 -4.41 2.70 -13.63
CA GLY A 28 -3.23 2.42 -14.48
C GLY A 28 -2.52 1.12 -14.12
N GLY A 29 -3.22 0.15 -13.52
CA GLY A 29 -2.66 -1.13 -13.09
C GLY A 29 -1.88 -1.08 -11.78
N TRP A 30 -1.84 0.05 -11.08
CA TRP A 30 -1.15 0.20 -9.80
C TRP A 30 -2.05 -0.15 -8.62
N THR A 31 -1.56 -1.01 -7.74
CA THR A 31 -2.29 -1.45 -6.55
C THR A 31 -1.37 -1.46 -5.35
N SER A 32 -1.84 -0.92 -4.21
CA SER A 32 -1.17 -1.11 -2.91
C SER A 32 -1.91 -2.15 -2.10
N VAL A 33 -1.17 -3.04 -1.43
CA VAL A 33 -1.69 -3.95 -0.41
C VAL A 33 -1.01 -3.64 0.92
N LEU A 34 -1.82 -3.44 1.95
CA LEU A 34 -1.36 -3.24 3.32
C LEU A 34 -1.90 -4.37 4.18
N VAL A 35 -1.01 -5.11 4.84
CA VAL A 35 -1.36 -6.22 5.73
C VAL A 35 -1.02 -5.84 7.17
N ASN A 36 -1.82 -6.35 8.12
CA ASN A 36 -1.85 -5.93 9.53
C ASN A 36 -2.28 -4.47 9.67
N ALA A 37 -3.33 -4.08 8.94
CA ALA A 37 -3.83 -2.71 8.90
C ALA A 37 -5.36 -2.66 9.08
N ALA A 38 -5.84 -1.65 9.82
CA ALA A 38 -7.26 -1.39 10.01
C ALA A 38 -7.63 0.01 9.52
N THR A 39 -8.84 0.12 8.94
CA THR A 39 -9.42 1.37 8.44
C THR A 39 -10.92 1.44 8.73
N GLN A 40 -11.43 2.67 8.82
CA GLN A 40 -12.88 2.93 8.83
C GLN A 40 -13.47 3.07 7.42
N LEU A 41 -12.61 3.16 6.39
CA LEU A 41 -13.03 3.17 5.01
C LEU A 41 -13.65 1.82 4.61
N ARG A 42 -14.42 1.83 3.53
CA ARG A 42 -15.13 0.68 2.98
C ARG A 42 -14.74 0.47 1.53
N ALA A 43 -14.93 -0.75 1.04
CA ALA A 43 -14.75 -1.03 -0.38
C ALA A 43 -15.68 -0.11 -1.21
N GLY A 44 -15.12 0.52 -2.25
CA GLY A 44 -15.78 1.53 -3.07
C GLY A 44 -15.42 2.97 -2.70
N ASP A 45 -14.89 3.23 -1.51
CA ASP A 45 -14.52 4.58 -1.09
C ASP A 45 -13.40 5.16 -1.96
N ARG A 46 -13.57 6.43 -2.36
CA ARG A 46 -12.53 7.22 -3.01
C ARG A 46 -11.61 7.83 -1.97
N VAL A 47 -10.31 7.72 -2.20
CA VAL A 47 -9.28 8.30 -1.35
C VAL A 47 -8.34 9.21 -2.13
N ARG A 48 -7.81 10.22 -1.43
CA ARG A 48 -6.79 11.13 -1.95
C ARG A 48 -5.47 10.92 -1.20
N ARG A 49 -4.35 11.25 -1.84
CA ARG A 49 -3.04 11.27 -1.18
C ARG A 49 -3.11 12.09 0.12
N ASP A 50 -2.39 11.62 1.14
CA ASP A 50 -2.27 12.19 2.48
C ASP A 50 -3.56 12.17 3.33
N GLN A 51 -4.68 11.69 2.78
CA GLN A 51 -5.89 11.44 3.57
C GLN A 51 -5.63 10.38 4.67
N PRO A 52 -6.28 10.46 5.84
CA PRO A 52 -6.23 9.40 6.83
C PRO A 52 -6.68 8.06 6.22
N LEU A 53 -5.79 7.08 6.23
CA LEU A 53 -6.10 5.71 5.78
C LEU A 53 -6.53 4.85 6.96
N GLY A 54 -5.84 4.98 8.10
CA GLY A 54 -6.10 4.14 9.27
C GLY A 54 -4.85 3.92 10.11
N ARG A 55 -4.77 2.75 10.76
CA ARG A 55 -3.70 2.40 11.70
C ARG A 55 -3.13 1.01 11.41
N ALA A 56 -1.85 0.83 11.71
CA ALA A 56 -1.24 -0.50 11.78
C ALA A 56 -1.74 -1.23 13.04
N LEU A 57 -1.84 -2.55 12.93
CA LEU A 57 -2.20 -3.48 14.02
C LEU A 57 -0.99 -4.22 14.58
N GLY A 58 0.17 -4.07 13.95
CA GLY A 58 1.45 -4.70 14.30
C GLY A 58 2.51 -4.30 13.27
N PRO A 59 3.53 -5.14 13.03
CA PRO A 59 4.43 -4.97 11.89
C PRO A 59 3.64 -4.86 10.58
N LEU A 60 3.75 -3.70 9.93
CA LEU A 60 3.04 -3.37 8.70
C LEU A 60 3.81 -3.93 7.49
N LEU A 61 3.20 -4.85 6.75
CA LEU A 61 3.68 -5.23 5.43
C LEU A 61 3.01 -4.32 4.39
N VAL A 62 3.83 -3.76 3.49
CA VAL A 62 3.36 -2.96 2.37
C VAL A 62 3.86 -3.59 1.08
N GLU A 63 2.96 -3.87 0.17
CA GLU A 63 3.27 -4.32 -1.18
C GLU A 63 2.76 -3.30 -2.20
N LEU A 64 3.52 -3.12 -3.26
CA LEU A 64 3.13 -2.33 -4.42
C LEU A 64 3.13 -3.24 -5.64
N LEU A 65 2.04 -3.27 -6.38
CA LEU A 65 1.90 -4.06 -7.58
C LEU A 65 1.69 -3.13 -8.77
N HIS A 66 2.26 -3.50 -9.91
CA HIS A 66 1.93 -2.90 -11.21
C HIS A 66 1.62 -4.04 -12.19
N ASN A 67 0.39 -4.07 -12.69
CA ASN A 67 -0.13 -5.14 -13.56
C ASN A 67 0.10 -6.54 -12.97
N GLY A 68 -0.18 -6.69 -11.67
CA GLY A 68 -0.02 -7.95 -10.94
C GLY A 68 1.42 -8.32 -10.57
N THR A 69 2.43 -7.56 -10.99
CA THR A 69 3.85 -7.81 -10.64
C THR A 69 4.27 -6.97 -9.44
N HIS A 70 4.94 -7.57 -8.46
CA HIS A 70 5.48 -6.86 -7.29
C HIS A 70 6.55 -5.85 -7.71
N ARG A 71 6.46 -4.64 -7.15
CA ARG A 71 7.40 -3.53 -7.30
C ARG A 71 7.80 -3.05 -5.91
N SER A 72 8.92 -2.33 -5.86
CA SER A 72 9.38 -1.75 -4.60
C SER A 72 8.34 -0.74 -4.07
N PRO A 73 7.81 -0.93 -2.85
CA PRO A 73 6.92 0.04 -2.21
C PRO A 73 7.59 1.40 -1.96
N ALA A 74 8.92 1.45 -2.00
CA ALA A 74 9.68 2.69 -1.92
C ALA A 74 9.21 3.72 -2.97
N LEU A 75 8.74 3.28 -4.13
CA LEU A 75 8.24 4.17 -5.19
C LEU A 75 7.07 5.06 -4.75
N ILE A 76 6.31 4.65 -3.72
CA ILE A 76 5.17 5.40 -3.19
C ILE A 76 5.39 5.90 -1.76
N ALA A 77 6.49 5.52 -1.12
CA ALA A 77 6.85 6.02 0.20
C ALA A 77 7.54 7.39 0.04
N GLY A 78 6.91 8.44 0.60
CA GLY A 78 7.38 9.84 0.48
C GLY A 78 8.79 10.12 1.01
N SER A 79 9.44 9.16 1.67
CA SER A 79 10.81 9.23 2.18
C SER A 79 11.84 8.49 1.30
N SER A 80 11.43 7.91 0.18
CA SER A 80 12.28 6.98 -0.55
C SER A 80 13.33 7.69 -1.40
N ARG A 81 14.55 7.74 -0.87
CA ARG A 81 15.72 7.70 -1.74
C ARG A 81 15.78 6.30 -2.33
N THR A 82 15.84 6.20 -3.66
CA THR A 82 16.02 4.92 -4.35
C THR A 82 17.30 4.27 -3.83
N LEU A 83 17.17 3.29 -2.92
CA LEU A 83 18.27 2.45 -2.49
C LEU A 83 18.52 1.42 -3.58
N SER A 84 19.16 1.85 -4.67
CA SER A 84 19.83 0.94 -5.58
C SER A 84 21.14 0.54 -4.91
N ASN A 85 21.33 -0.76 -4.65
CA ASN A 85 22.68 -1.27 -4.47
C ASN A 85 23.40 -1.01 -5.80
N ARG A 86 24.25 0.02 -5.82
CA ARG A 86 25.18 0.23 -6.92
C ARG A 86 26.00 -1.06 -7.02
N GLY A 87 25.94 -1.70 -8.19
CA GLY A 87 26.66 -2.94 -8.47
C GLY A 87 28.10 -2.85 -7.99
N LYS A 88 28.54 -3.90 -7.31
CA LYS A 88 29.93 -4.07 -6.91
C LYS A 88 30.70 -4.40 -8.18
N ASP A 89 31.11 -3.37 -8.90
CA ASP A 89 31.94 -3.49 -10.09
C ASP A 89 33.39 -3.13 -9.76
N SER A 90 34.27 -4.08 -10.11
CA SER A 90 35.74 -4.09 -10.11
C SER A 90 36.41 -4.81 -8.93
#